data_AF-A0A7W7PHC3-F1
#
_entry.id   AF-A0A7W7PHC3-F1
#
_cell.length_a   1.000
_cell.length_b   1.000
_cell.length_c   1.000
_cell.angle_alpha   90.00
_cell.angle_beta   90.00
_cell.angle_gamma   90.00
#
_symmetry.space_group_name_H-M   'P 1'
#
loop_
_entity.id
_entity.type
_entity.pdbx_description
1 polymer ?
#
loop_
_entity_poly.entity_id
_entity_poly.type
_entity_poly.pdbx_seq_one_letter_code
_entity_poly.pdbx_strand_id
1 'polypeptide(L)'
;MFEIRAIRKAYADAPKIVDEMADVFTLAMRLHKPGGHSPAADREYRLRKAVLLDRVALSKGKPWAPEAAADAEWAAEEAAVTFTSADRLDGTAAGPMTPENARQQGAYRDYVRQEYARWLADQ
;
A
#
# COMPACT_ATOMS: atom_id res chain seq x y z
N MET A 1 -0.28 8.82 -20.70
CA MET A 1 0.21 10.09 -20.11
C MET A 1 -0.57 10.50 -18.85
N PHE A 2 -1.88 10.25 -18.75
CA PHE A 2 -2.70 10.53 -17.56
C PHE A 2 -2.31 9.70 -16.31
N GLU A 3 -1.98 8.42 -16.50
CA GLU A 3 -1.72 7.44 -15.43
C GLU A 3 -0.47 7.77 -14.58
N ILE A 4 0.65 8.12 -15.22
CA ILE A 4 1.91 8.48 -14.54
C ILE A 4 1.75 9.74 -13.67
N ARG A 5 0.89 10.69 -14.07
CA ARG A 5 0.63 11.92 -13.31
C ARG A 5 -0.22 11.64 -12.07
N ALA A 6 -1.20 10.73 -12.17
CA ALA A 6 -2.00 10.29 -11.03
C ALA A 6 -1.14 9.52 -10.01
N ILE A 7 -0.27 8.62 -10.47
CA ILE A 7 0.67 7.88 -9.62
C ILE A 7 1.63 8.81 -8.87
N ARG A 8 2.24 9.77 -9.58
CA ARG A 8 3.13 10.77 -8.95
C ARG A 8 2.42 11.61 -7.91
N LYS A 9 1.14 11.92 -8.11
CA LYS A 9 0.33 12.68 -7.15
C LYS A 9 0.02 11.84 -5.90
N ALA A 10 -0.27 10.56 -6.05
CA ALA A 10 -0.63 9.68 -4.93
C ALA A 10 0.48 9.55 -3.88
N TYR A 11 1.75 9.67 -4.27
CA TYR A 11 2.90 9.55 -3.38
C TYR A 11 3.75 10.82 -3.29
N ALA A 12 3.22 11.98 -3.67
CA ALA A 12 3.96 13.24 -3.63
C ALA A 12 4.43 13.57 -2.22
N ASP A 13 3.59 13.31 -1.22
CA ASP A 13 3.84 13.61 0.18
C ASP A 13 4.32 12.39 0.99
N ALA A 14 4.62 11.27 0.32
CA ALA A 14 5.09 10.07 0.96
C ALA A 14 6.54 10.23 1.45
N PRO A 15 6.91 9.68 2.63
CA PRO A 15 8.29 9.72 3.11
C PRO A 15 9.22 8.93 2.18
N LYS A 16 10.54 9.06 2.32
CA LYS A 16 11.49 8.30 1.48
C LYS A 16 11.27 6.79 1.71
N ILE A 17 11.57 5.97 0.70
CA ILE A 17 11.39 4.51 0.77
C ILE A 17 12.07 3.91 2.01
N VAL A 18 13.30 4.34 2.34
CA VAL A 18 14.03 3.82 3.51
C VAL A 18 13.34 4.18 4.83
N ASP A 19 12.78 5.39 4.94
CA ASP A 19 12.05 5.82 6.13
C ASP A 19 10.74 5.03 6.26
N GLU A 20 10.01 4.84 5.16
CA GLU A 20 8.80 4.01 5.10
C GLU A 20 9.09 2.54 5.49
N MET A 21 10.22 1.98 5.06
CA MET A 21 10.65 0.63 5.46
C MET A 21 10.85 0.53 6.98
N ALA A 22 11.52 1.53 7.59
CA ALA A 22 11.75 1.55 9.02
C ALA A 22 10.42 1.68 9.80
N ASP A 23 9.50 2.50 9.32
CA ASP A 23 8.18 2.68 9.93
C ASP A 23 7.32 1.42 9.84
N VAL A 24 7.24 0.79 8.65
CA VAL A 24 6.52 -0.48 8.46
C VAL A 24 7.09 -1.57 9.37
N PHE A 25 8.41 -1.64 9.50
CA PHE A 25 9.05 -2.60 10.41
C PHE A 25 8.73 -2.29 11.88
N THR A 26 8.73 -1.02 12.27
CA THR A 26 8.37 -0.59 13.63
C THR A 26 6.92 -0.93 13.98
N LEU A 27 5.99 -0.71 13.04
CA LEU A 27 4.59 -1.11 13.18
C LEU A 27 4.44 -2.62 13.33
N ALA A 28 5.12 -3.41 12.50
CA ALA A 28 5.10 -4.88 12.61
C ALA A 28 5.59 -5.34 13.99
N MET A 29 6.71 -4.79 14.46
CA MET A 29 7.25 -5.09 15.79
C MET A 29 6.30 -4.71 16.92
N ARG A 30 5.54 -3.62 16.78
CA ARG A 30 4.51 -3.23 17.75
C ARG A 30 3.36 -4.23 17.76
N LEU A 31 2.86 -4.63 16.59
CA LEU A 31 1.72 -5.55 16.46
C LEU A 31 2.02 -6.94 17.02
N HIS A 32 3.28 -7.39 16.95
CA HIS A 32 3.70 -8.69 17.50
C HIS A 32 3.95 -8.71 19.01
N LYS A 33 3.92 -7.56 19.69
CA LYS A 33 4.05 -7.51 21.15
C LYS A 33 2.72 -7.84 21.83
N PRO A 34 2.73 -8.53 23.00
CA PRO A 34 1.54 -8.70 23.81
C PRO A 34 0.87 -7.34 24.11
N GLY A 35 -0.44 -7.24 23.83
CA GLY A 35 -1.20 -6.00 24.00
C GLY A 35 -0.92 -4.90 22.98
N GLY A 36 -0.06 -5.13 21.99
CA GLY A 36 0.29 -4.16 20.95
C GLY A 36 -0.65 -4.14 19.74
N HIS A 37 -1.50 -5.17 19.61
CA HIS A 37 -2.44 -5.30 18.50
C HIS A 37 -3.67 -4.40 18.68
N SER A 38 -3.96 -3.59 17.67
CA SER A 38 -5.24 -2.88 17.55
C SER A 38 -5.70 -2.89 16.08
N PRO A 39 -7.01 -2.92 15.79
CA PRO A 39 -7.51 -2.92 14.40
C PRO A 39 -6.99 -1.74 13.57
N ALA A 40 -6.89 -0.55 14.17
CA ALA A 40 -6.37 0.63 13.48
C ALA A 40 -4.89 0.48 13.12
N ALA A 41 -4.05 0.01 14.05
CA ALA A 41 -2.63 -0.22 13.80
C ALA A 41 -2.38 -1.36 12.79
N ASP A 42 -3.21 -2.41 12.82
CA ASP A 42 -3.12 -3.51 11.85
C ASP A 42 -3.49 -3.04 10.45
N ARG A 43 -4.56 -2.24 10.32
CA ARG A 43 -4.93 -1.61 9.06
C ARG A 43 -3.84 -0.68 8.54
N GLU A 44 -3.29 0.20 9.39
CA GLU A 44 -2.19 1.09 9.03
C GLU A 44 -0.98 0.31 8.53
N TYR A 45 -0.56 -0.73 9.25
CA TYR A 45 0.54 -1.60 8.84
C TYR A 45 0.30 -2.23 7.45
N ARG A 46 -0.89 -2.79 7.21
CA ARG A 46 -1.23 -3.42 5.92
C ARG A 46 -1.23 -2.39 4.78
N LEU A 47 -1.81 -1.20 5.02
CA LEU A 47 -1.83 -0.10 4.04
C LEU A 47 -0.41 0.37 3.70
N ARG A 48 0.38 0.72 4.72
CA ARG A 48 1.75 1.22 4.55
C ARG A 48 2.67 0.19 3.90
N LYS A 49 2.52 -1.10 4.25
CA LYS A 49 3.22 -2.19 3.56
C LYS A 49 2.86 -2.28 2.08
N ALA A 50 1.57 -2.22 1.72
CA ALA A 50 1.14 -2.26 0.33
C ALA A 50 1.67 -1.05 -0.47
N VAL A 51 1.66 0.15 0.14
CA VAL A 51 2.20 1.38 -0.44
C VAL A 51 3.70 1.29 -0.66
N LEU A 52 4.45 0.78 0.32
CA LEU A 52 5.89 0.58 0.19
C LEU A 52 6.20 -0.33 -1.02
N LEU A 53 5.52 -1.47 -1.13
CA LEU A 53 5.75 -2.42 -2.22
C LEU A 53 5.31 -1.84 -3.58
N ASP A 54 4.20 -1.11 -3.64
CA ASP A 54 3.78 -0.40 -4.86
C ASP A 54 4.85 0.59 -5.33
N ARG A 55 5.40 1.38 -4.40
CA ARG A 55 6.45 2.36 -4.69
C ARG A 55 7.75 1.71 -5.12
N VAL A 56 8.10 0.57 -4.52
CA VAL A 56 9.25 -0.25 -4.92
C VAL A 56 9.07 -0.77 -6.35
N ALA A 57 7.90 -1.31 -6.69
CA ALA A 57 7.59 -1.76 -8.06
C ALA A 57 7.60 -0.60 -9.09
N LEU A 58 7.17 0.59 -8.68
CA LEU A 58 7.23 1.80 -9.50
C LEU A 58 8.64 2.38 -9.63
N SER A 59 9.52 2.11 -8.66
CA SER A 59 10.94 2.44 -8.72
C SER A 59 11.64 1.50 -9.70
N LYS A 60 11.31 1.61 -11.00
CA LYS A 60 12.00 0.94 -12.11
C LYS A 60 13.40 1.53 -12.32
N GLY A 61 14.18 1.58 -11.24
CA GLY A 61 15.54 2.07 -11.25
C GLY A 61 16.40 1.11 -12.04
N LYS A 62 17.10 1.60 -13.07
CA LYS A 62 18.31 0.91 -13.51
C LYS A 62 19.26 0.86 -12.31
N PRO A 63 19.86 -0.30 -11.96
CA PRO A 63 19.96 -1.52 -12.74
C PRO A 63 19.25 -2.70 -12.05
N TRP A 64 17.91 -2.70 -11.98
CA TRP A 64 17.21 -3.90 -11.55
C TRP A 64 17.32 -4.98 -12.63
N ALA A 65 17.68 -6.19 -12.24
CA ALA A 65 17.53 -7.35 -13.10
C ALA A 65 16.03 -7.54 -13.43
N PRO A 66 15.68 -8.01 -14.64
CA PRO A 66 14.28 -8.24 -15.02
C PRO A 66 13.48 -9.08 -14.00
N GLU A 67 14.12 -10.08 -13.41
CA GLU A 67 13.55 -10.94 -12.38
C GLU A 67 13.20 -10.15 -11.12
N ALA A 68 14.09 -9.28 -10.66
CA ALA A 68 13.84 -8.42 -9.50
C ALA A 68 12.68 -7.44 -9.76
N ALA A 69 12.53 -6.96 -11.00
CA ALA A 69 11.40 -6.10 -11.37
C ALA A 69 10.07 -6.87 -11.39
N ALA A 70 10.07 -8.12 -11.88
CA ALA A 70 8.90 -8.99 -11.88
C ALA A 70 8.47 -9.35 -10.44
N ASP A 71 9.41 -9.69 -9.57
CA ASP A 71 9.16 -9.97 -8.15
C ASP A 71 8.56 -8.74 -7.44
N ALA A 72 9.02 -7.54 -7.77
CA ALA A 72 8.47 -6.30 -7.23
C ALA A 72 7.02 -6.08 -7.65
N GLU A 73 6.71 -6.26 -8.94
CA GLU A 73 5.35 -6.11 -9.44
C GLU A 73 4.42 -7.15 -8.81
N TRP A 74 4.86 -8.41 -8.68
CA TRP A 74 4.09 -9.45 -8.02
C TRP A 74 3.87 -9.15 -6.53
N ALA A 75 4.91 -8.75 -5.79
CA ALA A 75 4.80 -8.42 -4.37
C ALA A 75 3.88 -7.22 -4.12
N ALA A 76 3.93 -6.20 -5.00
CA ALA A 76 3.02 -5.06 -4.94
C ALA A 76 1.56 -5.46 -5.16
N GLU A 77 1.31 -6.34 -6.15
CA GLU A 77 -0.04 -6.82 -6.45
C GLU A 77 -0.60 -7.66 -5.30
N GLU A 78 0.16 -8.64 -4.81
CA GLU A 78 -0.27 -9.50 -3.68
C GLU A 78 -0.55 -8.69 -2.41
N ALA A 79 0.28 -7.70 -2.10
CA ALA A 79 0.05 -6.83 -0.96
C ALA A 79 -1.20 -5.97 -1.13
N ALA A 80 -1.47 -5.47 -2.34
CA ALA A 80 -2.68 -4.72 -2.65
C ALA A 80 -3.95 -5.58 -2.56
N VAL A 81 -3.91 -6.80 -3.09
CA VAL A 81 -5.00 -7.78 -2.96
C VAL A 81 -5.27 -8.11 -1.49
N THR A 82 -4.21 -8.36 -0.72
CA THR A 82 -4.31 -8.68 0.71
C THR A 82 -4.94 -7.53 1.49
N PHE A 83 -4.45 -6.30 1.28
CA PHE A 83 -5.00 -5.11 1.93
C PHE A 83 -6.48 -4.91 1.57
N THR A 84 -6.80 -4.94 0.27
CA THR A 84 -8.18 -4.75 -0.22
C THR A 84 -9.14 -5.81 0.36
N SER A 85 -8.70 -7.07 0.44
CA SER A 85 -9.49 -8.16 1.00
C SER A 85 -9.73 -7.99 2.50
N ALA A 86 -8.72 -7.54 3.23
CA ALA A 86 -8.85 -7.26 4.66
C ALA A 86 -9.79 -6.07 4.91
N ASP A 87 -9.63 -4.98 4.18
CA ASP A 87 -10.51 -3.80 4.26
C ASP A 87 -11.97 -4.14 3.98
N ARG A 88 -12.21 -5.04 3.02
CA ARG A 88 -13.55 -5.56 2.72
C ARG A 88 -14.16 -6.31 3.90
N LEU A 89 -13.39 -7.19 4.53
CA LEU A 89 -13.85 -7.99 5.66
C LEU A 89 -14.09 -7.13 6.90
N ASP A 90 -13.21 -6.15 7.12
CA ASP A 90 -13.25 -5.27 8.28
C ASP A 90 -14.24 -4.11 8.11
N GLY A 91 -14.71 -3.83 6.88
CA GLY A 91 -15.63 -2.73 6.58
C GLY A 91 -15.01 -1.35 6.77
N THR A 92 -13.71 -1.21 6.48
CA THR A 92 -12.91 -0.02 6.82
C THR A 92 -12.51 0.84 5.62
N ALA A 93 -13.02 0.53 4.42
CA ALA A 93 -12.79 1.33 3.22
C ALA A 93 -13.31 2.77 3.38
N ALA A 94 -12.50 3.77 3.04
CA ALA A 94 -12.84 5.17 3.28
C ALA A 94 -13.11 5.97 2.00
N GLY A 95 -12.58 5.55 0.84
CA GLY A 95 -12.71 6.28 -0.41
C GLY A 95 -13.80 5.80 -1.38
N PRO A 96 -13.95 6.50 -2.52
CA PRO A 96 -15.04 6.24 -3.47
C PRO A 96 -14.91 4.91 -4.23
N MET A 97 -13.69 4.42 -4.49
CA MET A 97 -13.49 3.05 -4.96
C MET A 97 -13.64 2.10 -3.77
N THR A 98 -14.67 1.25 -3.80
CA THR A 98 -14.86 0.20 -2.79
C THR A 98 -13.94 -1.00 -3.05
N PRO A 99 -13.69 -1.86 -2.04
CA PRO A 99 -12.96 -3.11 -2.25
C PRO A 99 -13.59 -4.02 -3.32
N GLU A 100 -14.92 -4.08 -3.39
CA GLU A 100 -15.66 -4.83 -4.41
C GLU A 100 -15.39 -4.28 -5.82
N ASN A 101 -15.43 -2.95 -5.99
CA ASN A 101 -15.17 -2.32 -7.27
C ASN A 101 -13.72 -2.55 -7.71
N ALA A 102 -12.77 -2.42 -6.78
CA ALA A 102 -11.36 -2.70 -7.04
C ALA A 102 -11.16 -4.16 -7.51
N ARG A 103 -11.81 -5.12 -6.83
CA ARG A 103 -11.79 -6.54 -7.22
C ARG A 103 -12.38 -6.78 -8.60
N GLN A 104 -13.55 -6.20 -8.91
CA GLN A 104 -14.22 -6.37 -10.21
C GLN A 104 -13.39 -5.82 -11.36
N GLN A 105 -12.62 -4.75 -11.13
CA GLN A 105 -11.81 -4.08 -12.14
C GLN A 105 -10.36 -4.57 -12.19
N GLY A 106 -9.93 -5.39 -11.23
CA GLY A 106 -8.51 -5.73 -11.05
C GLY A 106 -7.65 -4.52 -10.66
N ALA A 107 -8.23 -3.50 -10.05
CA ALA A 107 -7.61 -2.20 -9.77
C ALA A 107 -7.10 -2.09 -8.32
N TYR A 108 -6.54 -3.17 -7.76
CA TYR A 108 -6.16 -3.24 -6.34
C TYR A 108 -5.09 -2.21 -5.96
N ARG A 109 -4.10 -1.99 -6.84
CA ARG A 109 -3.05 -1.00 -6.60
C ARG A 109 -3.59 0.44 -6.61
N ASP A 110 -4.61 0.72 -7.42
CA ASP A 110 -5.28 2.02 -7.42
C ASP A 110 -6.14 2.23 -6.17
N TYR A 111 -6.79 1.16 -5.68
CA TYR A 111 -7.47 1.18 -4.38
C TYR A 111 -6.49 1.52 -3.24
N VAL A 112 -5.32 0.88 -3.18
CA VAL A 112 -4.27 1.19 -2.19
C VAL A 112 -3.84 2.66 -2.26
N ARG A 113 -3.59 3.19 -3.47
CA ARG A 113 -3.19 4.59 -3.67
C ARG A 113 -4.26 5.57 -3.17
N GLN A 114 -5.53 5.27 -3.42
CA GLN A 114 -6.65 6.06 -2.91
C GLN A 114 -6.68 6.06 -1.39
N GLU A 115 -6.67 4.87 -0.76
CA GLU A 115 -6.76 4.76 0.69
C GLU A 115 -5.55 5.39 1.38
N TYR A 116 -4.36 5.32 0.77
CA TYR A 116 -3.17 6.00 1.28
C TYR A 116 -3.29 7.52 1.23
N ALA A 117 -3.79 8.07 0.11
CA ALA A 117 -4.02 9.51 -0.02
C ALA A 117 -5.01 10.04 1.02
N ARG A 118 -6.02 9.23 1.38
CA ARG A 118 -6.95 9.55 2.47
C ARG A 118 -6.30 9.45 3.84
N TRP A 119 -5.58 8.36 4.10
CA TRP A 119 -4.87 8.17 5.36
C TRP A 119 -3.90 9.32 5.66
N LEU A 120 -3.18 9.82 4.66
CA LEU A 120 -2.33 11.01 4.77
C LEU A 120 -3.10 12.29 5.10
N ALA A 121 -4.32 12.44 4.56
CA ALA A 121 -5.16 13.62 4.81
C ALA A 121 -5.83 13.60 6.20
N ASP A 122 -5.97 12.42 6.80
CA ASP A 122 -6.59 12.20 8.11
C ASP A 122 -5.56 12.18 9.28
N GLN A 123 -4.26 12.44 9.01
CA GLN A 123 -3.19 12.54 10.03
C GLN A 123 -3.23 13.84 10.83
#